data_AF-A0A5E4CDH1-F1
#
_entry.id   AF-A0A5E4CDH1-F1
#
_cell.length_a   1.000
_cell.length_b   1.000
_cell.length_c   1.000
_cell.angle_alpha   90.00
_cell.angle_beta   90.00
_cell.angle_gamma   90.00
#
_symmetry.space_group_name_H-M   'P 1'
#
loop_
_entity.id
_entity.type
_entity.pdbx_description
1 polymer ?
#
loop_
_entity_poly.entity_id
_entity_poly.type
_entity_poly.pdbx_seq_one_letter_code
_entity_poly.pdbx_strand_id
1 'polypeptide(L)'
;MPTLDGNCRMCWTPSLLSLPPACLPLEGMAAARTSLGRVLPGSSILFLCDMQERFRHSIVYFPQIVSVAARMLRVARLLQVPALLTEQYPQGLGPTVPELGAEGLQPVSKTCFSMVPTLQRELDSRPQLQSVLLCGIEAQVCILHTTLDLLERGLQVHIVVDACSSRSQVDRLTALARMRQSGAFLSTSEGLIMQLVRDAAHPKFREVMDPGVPLLGHPAQENVYGRGVG
;
A
#
# COMPACT_ATOMS: atom_id res chain seq x y z
N MET A 1 -69.67 46.75 11.64
CA MET A 1 -70.91 46.67 12.45
C MET A 1 -71.17 45.21 12.79
N PRO A 2 -71.66 44.86 13.99
CA PRO A 2 -70.99 44.33 15.22
C PRO A 2 -70.83 42.78 15.23
N THR A 3 -69.74 42.19 15.76
CA THR A 3 -69.49 41.60 17.11
C THR A 3 -70.51 40.57 17.64
N LEU A 4 -70.02 39.41 18.09
CA LEU A 4 -70.43 38.76 19.35
C LEU A 4 -69.27 37.92 19.94
N ASP A 5 -69.09 38.11 21.24
CA ASP A 5 -68.03 37.64 22.14
C ASP A 5 -68.13 36.16 22.54
N GLY A 6 -67.08 35.62 23.18
CA GLY A 6 -67.22 34.41 24.00
C GLY A 6 -65.93 33.68 24.37
N ASN A 7 -65.11 34.29 25.23
CA ASN A 7 -63.92 33.72 25.86
C ASN A 7 -64.31 32.74 27.01
N CYS A 8 -63.76 31.52 27.10
CA CYS A 8 -63.29 30.94 28.37
C CYS A 8 -62.48 29.64 28.22
N ARG A 9 -61.60 29.43 29.20
CA ARG A 9 -60.41 28.57 29.22
C ARG A 9 -60.65 27.13 29.72
N MET A 10 -59.78 26.25 29.24
CA MET A 10 -59.13 25.08 29.87
C MET A 10 -59.84 24.30 30.98
N CYS A 11 -60.04 22.99 30.72
CA CYS A 11 -59.93 21.92 31.71
C CYS A 11 -59.17 20.73 31.07
N TRP A 12 -58.08 20.33 31.72
CA TRP A 12 -57.33 19.11 31.46
C TRP A 12 -58.10 17.88 31.97
N THR A 13 -57.99 16.74 31.30
CA THR A 13 -57.78 15.39 31.91
C THR A 13 -57.61 14.31 30.81
N PRO A 14 -57.04 13.14 31.15
CA PRO A 14 -56.05 12.46 30.31
C PRO A 14 -56.58 11.19 29.63
N SER A 15 -55.89 10.72 28.58
CA SER A 15 -55.89 9.30 28.26
C SER A 15 -54.57 8.85 27.62
N LEU A 16 -54.08 7.75 28.16
CA LEU A 16 -52.89 6.99 27.81
C LEU A 16 -52.90 6.53 26.35
N LEU A 17 -51.83 6.85 25.62
CA LEU A 17 -51.28 5.98 24.57
C LEU A 17 -49.76 6.15 24.55
N SER A 18 -49.10 5.04 24.87
CA SER A 18 -47.68 4.85 25.11
C SER A 18 -46.93 4.51 23.82
N LEU A 19 -45.92 5.34 23.49
CA LEU A 19 -44.57 5.04 22.92
C LEU A 19 -44.47 4.31 21.55
N PRO A 20 -43.39 4.53 20.73
CA PRO A 20 -42.03 4.81 21.19
C PRO A 20 -41.26 5.94 20.49
N PRO A 21 -40.12 6.35 21.08
CA PRO A 21 -39.07 7.06 20.37
C PRO A 21 -38.40 6.05 19.44
N ALA A 22 -38.25 6.39 18.16
CA ALA A 22 -37.33 5.68 17.29
C ALA A 22 -35.90 6.05 17.71
N CYS A 23 -35.41 5.40 18.77
CA CYS A 23 -33.99 5.12 18.91
C CYS A 23 -33.61 4.24 17.71
N LEU A 24 -33.11 4.85 16.65
CA LEU A 24 -32.30 4.11 15.69
C LEU A 24 -31.16 3.46 16.48
N PRO A 25 -30.95 2.14 16.37
CA PRO A 25 -29.80 1.54 16.99
C PRO A 25 -28.56 2.17 16.34
N LEU A 26 -27.70 2.76 17.17
CA LEU A 26 -26.31 3.04 16.84
C LEU A 26 -25.58 1.70 16.65
N GLU A 27 -25.94 0.95 15.61
CA GLU A 27 -25.18 -0.18 15.16
C GLU A 27 -23.87 0.35 14.57
N GLY A 28 -22.81 0.26 15.38
CA GLY A 28 -21.47 0.09 14.82
C GLY A 28 -20.61 1.34 14.68
N MET A 29 -20.63 2.29 15.61
CA MET A 29 -19.38 3.04 15.89
C MET A 29 -18.47 2.17 16.77
N ALA A 30 -18.10 0.98 16.27
CA ALA A 30 -16.92 0.32 16.78
C ALA A 30 -15.77 1.31 16.57
N ALA A 31 -15.21 1.82 17.66
CA ALA A 31 -14.04 2.68 17.60
C ALA A 31 -13.05 2.04 16.64
N ALA A 32 -12.78 2.69 15.50
CA ALA A 32 -11.94 2.14 14.45
C ALA A 32 -10.61 1.78 15.11
N ARG A 33 -10.38 0.47 15.32
CA ARG A 33 -9.14 0.00 15.91
C ARG A 33 -8.04 0.46 14.96
N THR A 34 -7.15 1.32 15.46
CA THR A 34 -5.98 1.75 14.72
C THR A 34 -5.25 0.49 14.26
N SER A 35 -5.16 0.30 12.94
CA SER A 35 -4.42 -0.83 12.41
C SER A 35 -2.96 -0.70 12.82
N LEU A 36 -2.35 -1.81 13.24
CA LEU A 36 -0.94 -1.87 13.58
C LEU A 36 -0.04 -2.02 12.35
N GLY A 37 -0.60 -2.18 11.15
CA GLY A 37 0.17 -2.40 9.92
C GLY A 37 0.92 -3.73 9.93
N ARG A 38 0.26 -4.81 10.37
CA ARG A 38 0.90 -6.13 10.45
C ARG A 38 0.79 -6.84 9.11
N VAL A 39 1.93 -7.13 8.48
CA VAL A 39 1.98 -7.89 7.22
C VAL A 39 1.99 -9.40 7.46
N LEU A 40 1.40 -10.13 6.53
CA LEU A 40 1.19 -11.57 6.57
C LEU A 40 1.20 -12.15 5.16
N PRO A 41 1.95 -13.21 4.86
CA PRO A 41 2.02 -13.73 3.50
C PRO A 41 0.64 -14.04 2.87
N GLY A 42 -0.26 -14.66 3.63
CA GLY A 42 -1.59 -15.05 3.15
C GLY A 42 -2.62 -13.92 2.98
N SER A 43 -2.32 -12.69 3.44
CA SER A 43 -3.20 -11.51 3.31
C SER A 43 -2.47 -10.27 2.78
N SER A 44 -1.31 -10.47 2.16
CA SER A 44 -0.52 -9.41 1.52
C SER A 44 -0.49 -9.58 0.01
N ILE A 45 -0.23 -8.50 -0.71
CA ILE A 45 0.11 -8.49 -2.15
C ILE A 45 1.23 -7.50 -2.40
N LEU A 46 2.15 -7.81 -3.32
CA LEU A 46 3.21 -6.92 -3.77
C LEU A 46 2.78 -6.18 -5.03
N PHE A 47 2.91 -4.86 -5.03
CA PHE A 47 2.70 -4.01 -6.20
C PHE A 47 4.04 -3.47 -6.68
N LEU A 48 4.32 -3.68 -7.97
CA LEU A 48 5.49 -3.18 -8.69
C LEU A 48 5.01 -2.10 -9.67
N CYS A 49 5.30 -0.84 -9.36
CA CYS A 49 4.74 0.30 -10.07
C CYS A 49 5.76 0.90 -11.05
N ASP A 50 5.52 0.70 -12.35
CA ASP A 50 6.03 1.53 -13.45
C ASP A 50 7.57 1.66 -13.53
N MET A 51 8.32 0.62 -13.14
CA MET A 51 9.79 0.62 -13.16
C MET A 51 10.34 0.39 -14.58
N GLN A 52 10.18 1.39 -15.45
CA GLN A 52 10.37 1.27 -16.89
C GLN A 52 11.68 1.88 -17.41
N GLU A 53 12.12 1.40 -18.58
CA GLU A 53 13.38 1.75 -19.25
C GLU A 53 13.66 3.27 -19.36
N ARG A 54 12.66 4.09 -19.73
CA ARG A 54 12.87 5.54 -19.92
C ARG A 54 13.15 6.31 -18.63
N PHE A 55 12.94 5.70 -17.46
CA PHE A 55 13.19 6.35 -16.17
C PHE A 55 14.63 6.18 -15.65
N ARG A 56 15.44 5.31 -16.28
CA ARG A 56 16.80 4.95 -15.82
C ARG A 56 17.68 6.15 -15.44
N HIS A 57 17.61 7.23 -16.20
CA HIS A 57 18.48 8.40 -16.03
C HIS A 57 17.80 9.59 -15.33
N SER A 58 16.49 9.54 -15.13
CA SER A 58 15.75 10.66 -14.54
C SER A 58 15.44 10.43 -13.06
N ILE A 59 15.33 9.18 -12.61
CA ILE A 59 15.01 8.84 -11.23
C ILE A 59 16.28 8.76 -10.39
N VAL A 60 16.26 9.41 -9.22
CA VAL A 60 17.35 9.34 -8.24
C VAL A 60 17.42 7.91 -7.67
N TYR A 61 18.62 7.32 -7.68
CA TYR A 61 18.88 5.95 -7.21
C TYR A 61 18.13 4.84 -7.97
N PHE A 62 17.84 5.03 -9.26
CA PHE A 62 17.06 4.05 -10.03
C PHE A 62 17.63 2.61 -9.99
N PRO A 63 18.93 2.36 -10.20
CA PRO A 63 19.47 1.00 -10.10
C PRO A 63 19.27 0.36 -8.71
N GLN A 64 19.44 1.16 -7.65
CA GLN A 64 19.32 0.70 -6.27
C GLN A 64 17.87 0.34 -5.93
N ILE A 65 16.90 1.19 -6.26
CA ILE A 65 15.49 0.88 -5.98
C ILE A 65 14.99 -0.31 -6.80
N VAL A 66 15.47 -0.51 -8.04
CA VAL A 66 15.16 -1.69 -8.85
C VAL A 66 15.72 -2.95 -8.20
N SER A 67 16.97 -2.92 -7.72
CA SER A 67 17.56 -4.04 -6.99
C SER A 67 16.77 -4.41 -5.73
N VAL A 68 16.28 -3.42 -4.99
CA VAL A 68 15.44 -3.66 -3.80
C VAL A 68 14.07 -4.21 -4.19
N ALA A 69 13.44 -3.67 -5.23
CA ALA A 69 12.15 -4.17 -5.73
C ALA A 69 12.28 -5.63 -6.25
N ALA A 70 13.38 -5.97 -6.92
CA ALA A 70 13.68 -7.33 -7.36
C ALA A 70 13.87 -8.28 -6.16
N ARG A 71 14.52 -7.84 -5.08
CA ARG A 71 14.59 -8.58 -3.81
C ARG A 71 13.20 -8.80 -3.23
N MET A 72 12.35 -7.78 -3.18
CA MET A 72 10.98 -7.90 -2.70
C MET A 72 10.16 -8.90 -3.54
N LEU A 73 10.31 -8.88 -4.87
CA LEU A 73 9.66 -9.84 -5.77
C LEU A 73 10.13 -11.28 -5.53
N ARG A 74 11.44 -11.48 -5.37
CA ARG A 74 11.99 -12.80 -5.03
C ARG A 74 11.43 -13.33 -3.71
N VAL A 75 11.41 -12.49 -2.67
CA VAL A 75 10.83 -12.87 -1.37
C VAL A 75 9.34 -13.15 -1.50
N ALA A 76 8.60 -12.34 -2.26
CA ALA A 76 7.18 -12.57 -2.50
C ALA A 76 6.94 -13.95 -3.13
N ARG A 77 7.73 -14.34 -4.15
CA ARG A 77 7.68 -15.69 -4.73
C ARG A 77 7.98 -16.80 -3.70
N LEU A 78 9.03 -16.65 -2.89
CA LEU A 78 9.43 -17.62 -1.87
C LEU A 78 8.35 -17.84 -0.79
N LEU A 79 7.66 -16.76 -0.42
CA LEU A 79 6.62 -16.76 0.61
C LEU A 79 5.20 -16.89 0.04
N GLN A 80 5.07 -17.11 -1.27
CA GLN A 80 3.79 -17.23 -1.98
C GLN A 80 2.89 -16.00 -1.83
N VAL A 81 3.49 -14.82 -1.69
CA VAL A 81 2.79 -13.53 -1.74
C VAL A 81 2.54 -13.19 -3.22
N PRO A 82 1.29 -12.95 -3.65
CA PRO A 82 1.01 -12.56 -5.02
C PRO A 82 1.69 -11.23 -5.37
N ALA A 83 2.05 -11.05 -6.64
CA ALA A 83 2.64 -9.81 -7.15
C ALA A 83 1.90 -9.32 -8.40
N LEU A 84 1.68 -8.02 -8.49
CA LEU A 84 1.11 -7.34 -9.66
C LEU A 84 2.08 -6.27 -10.16
N LEU A 85 2.15 -6.13 -11.48
CA LEU A 85 3.07 -5.23 -12.18
C LEU A 85 2.29 -4.34 -13.13
N THR A 86 2.56 -3.04 -13.11
CA THR A 86 2.01 -2.09 -14.10
C THR A 86 3.10 -1.40 -14.90
N GLU A 87 2.71 -0.94 -16.09
CA GLU A 87 3.52 -0.07 -16.93
C GLU A 87 2.68 1.16 -17.31
N GLN A 88 3.22 2.35 -17.03
CA GLN A 88 2.64 3.61 -17.48
C GLN A 88 3.02 3.83 -18.95
N TYR A 89 2.05 3.95 -19.84
CA TYR A 89 2.24 4.29 -21.26
C TYR A 89 3.51 3.67 -21.89
N PRO A 90 3.62 2.33 -21.95
CA PRO A 90 4.85 1.65 -22.34
C PRO A 90 5.31 1.96 -23.77
N GLN A 91 4.41 2.41 -24.65
CA GLN A 91 4.76 2.86 -25.99
C GLN A 91 5.71 4.08 -25.97
N GLY A 92 5.58 4.96 -24.99
CA GLY A 92 6.45 6.13 -24.81
C GLY A 92 7.53 5.94 -23.74
N LEU A 93 7.22 5.22 -22.67
CA LEU A 93 8.10 5.05 -21.51
C LEU A 93 8.93 3.76 -21.53
N GLY A 94 8.71 2.90 -22.52
CA GLY A 94 9.38 1.61 -22.66
C GLY A 94 8.81 0.55 -21.71
N PRO A 95 9.29 -0.70 -21.84
CA PRO A 95 8.89 -1.79 -20.96
C PRO A 95 9.51 -1.65 -19.57
N THR A 96 9.05 -2.49 -18.66
CA THR A 96 9.68 -2.75 -17.36
C THR A 96 11.13 -3.18 -17.56
N VAL A 97 12.02 -2.70 -16.69
CA VAL A 97 13.46 -3.03 -16.77
C VAL A 97 13.71 -4.51 -16.45
N PRO A 98 14.57 -5.22 -17.22
CA PRO A 98 14.83 -6.64 -17.02
C PRO A 98 15.46 -6.96 -15.65
N GLU A 99 16.20 -6.01 -15.08
CA GLU A 99 16.80 -6.09 -13.73
C GLU A 99 15.77 -6.34 -12.62
N LEU A 100 14.49 -6.06 -12.86
CA LEU A 100 13.44 -6.37 -11.89
C LEU A 100 13.23 -7.88 -11.70
N GLY A 101 13.64 -8.72 -12.67
CA GLY A 101 13.43 -10.17 -12.63
C GLY A 101 11.95 -10.54 -12.64
N ALA A 102 11.14 -9.78 -13.38
CA ALA A 102 9.68 -9.91 -13.44
C ALA A 102 9.20 -11.00 -14.42
N GLU A 103 10.07 -11.93 -14.83
CA GLU A 103 9.70 -13.01 -15.73
C GLU A 103 8.52 -13.83 -15.15
N GLY A 104 7.54 -14.13 -15.99
CA GLY A 104 6.32 -14.81 -15.60
C GLY A 104 5.23 -13.92 -14.99
N LEU A 105 5.50 -12.64 -14.69
CA LEU A 105 4.46 -11.65 -14.46
C LEU A 105 4.04 -11.02 -15.78
N GLN A 106 2.74 -10.82 -15.98
CA GLN A 106 2.21 -10.07 -17.11
C GLN A 106 2.03 -8.61 -16.69
N PRO A 107 2.78 -7.66 -17.27
CA PRO A 107 2.59 -6.24 -16.98
C PRO A 107 1.22 -5.78 -17.46
N VAL A 108 0.51 -5.01 -16.63
CA VAL A 108 -0.76 -4.39 -17.04
C VAL A 108 -0.52 -2.93 -17.40
N SER A 109 -0.71 -2.60 -18.67
CA SER A 109 -0.52 -1.24 -19.19
C SER A 109 -1.62 -0.29 -18.70
N LYS A 110 -1.24 0.94 -18.34
CA LYS A 110 -2.17 1.99 -17.91
C LYS A 110 -1.73 3.38 -18.37
N THR A 111 -2.69 4.29 -18.41
CA THR A 111 -2.46 5.73 -18.55
C THR A 111 -2.87 6.51 -17.29
N CYS A 112 -3.73 5.93 -16.44
CA CYS A 112 -4.03 6.46 -15.12
C CYS A 112 -2.79 6.35 -14.21
N PHE A 113 -2.55 7.36 -13.37
CA PHE A 113 -1.42 7.33 -12.44
C PHE A 113 -1.58 6.23 -11.39
N SER A 114 -2.79 6.08 -10.82
CA SER A 114 -3.08 5.00 -9.89
C SER A 114 -3.09 3.63 -10.59
N MET A 115 -2.54 2.61 -9.93
CA MET A 115 -2.64 1.21 -10.37
C MET A 115 -4.05 0.63 -10.14
N VAL A 116 -4.83 1.19 -9.21
CA VAL A 116 -6.06 0.57 -8.69
C VAL A 116 -7.14 0.35 -9.75
N PRO A 117 -7.49 1.33 -10.60
CA PRO A 117 -8.56 1.13 -11.59
C PRO A 117 -8.26 -0.03 -12.56
N THR A 118 -7.01 -0.17 -12.96
CA THR A 118 -6.57 -1.21 -13.89
C THR A 118 -6.47 -2.58 -13.21
N LEU A 119 -6.17 -2.62 -11.91
CA LEU A 119 -6.04 -3.85 -11.12
C LEU A 119 -7.30 -4.20 -10.31
N GLN A 120 -8.42 -3.52 -10.55
CA GLN A 120 -9.66 -3.67 -9.78
C GLN A 120 -10.10 -5.14 -9.68
N ARG A 121 -10.14 -5.86 -10.81
CA ARG A 121 -10.54 -7.28 -10.88
C ARG A 121 -9.66 -8.19 -10.03
N GLU A 122 -8.34 -7.95 -10.03
CA GLU A 122 -7.40 -8.71 -9.21
C GLU A 122 -7.59 -8.41 -7.72
N LEU A 123 -7.81 -7.14 -7.37
CA LEU A 123 -8.06 -6.78 -5.97
C LEU A 123 -9.37 -7.39 -5.46
N ASP A 124 -10.43 -7.37 -6.26
CA ASP A 124 -11.75 -7.89 -5.88
C ASP A 124 -11.80 -9.42 -5.79
N SER A 125 -10.93 -10.12 -6.51
CA SER A 125 -10.83 -11.58 -6.43
C SER A 125 -10.11 -12.08 -5.17
N ARG A 126 -9.73 -11.20 -4.24
CA ARG A 126 -8.94 -11.50 -3.04
C ARG A 126 -9.62 -10.95 -1.77
N PRO A 127 -10.74 -11.54 -1.30
CA PRO A 127 -11.48 -11.05 -0.13
C PRO A 127 -10.69 -11.09 1.18
N GLN A 128 -9.64 -11.91 1.26
CA GLN A 128 -8.73 -12.01 2.39
C GLN A 128 -7.61 -10.95 2.36
N LEU A 129 -7.51 -10.15 1.30
CA LEU A 129 -6.46 -9.15 1.16
C LEU A 129 -6.63 -8.06 2.21
N GLN A 130 -5.56 -7.80 2.96
CA GLN A 130 -5.54 -6.78 4.01
C GLN A 130 -4.44 -5.76 3.80
N SER A 131 -3.33 -6.15 3.17
CA SER A 131 -2.16 -5.29 3.04
C SER A 131 -1.53 -5.31 1.65
N VAL A 132 -1.01 -4.17 1.24
CA VAL A 132 -0.29 -3.99 -0.03
C VAL A 132 1.13 -3.51 0.27
N LEU A 133 2.13 -4.24 -0.21
CA LEU A 133 3.52 -3.82 -0.22
C LEU A 133 3.77 -3.09 -1.54
N LEU A 134 4.14 -1.81 -1.51
CA LEU A 134 4.20 -0.96 -2.71
C LEU A 134 5.64 -0.53 -2.99
N CYS A 135 6.15 -0.92 -4.17
CA CYS A 135 7.45 -0.53 -4.72
C CYS A 135 7.24 0.21 -6.05
N GLY A 136 8.20 1.07 -6.43
CA GLY A 136 8.26 1.63 -7.77
C GLY A 136 8.33 3.16 -7.83
N ILE A 137 7.84 3.73 -8.92
CA ILE A 137 8.00 5.15 -9.26
C ILE A 137 6.75 5.73 -9.93
N GLU A 138 6.54 7.05 -9.94
CA GLU A 138 7.22 8.05 -9.13
C GLU A 138 6.52 8.22 -7.77
N ALA A 139 7.28 8.49 -6.70
CA ALA A 139 6.76 8.53 -5.33
C ALA A 139 5.59 9.52 -5.16
N GLN A 140 5.68 10.69 -5.79
CA GLN A 140 4.70 11.78 -5.73
C GLN A 140 3.54 11.64 -6.72
N VAL A 141 3.63 10.71 -7.67
CA VAL A 141 2.62 10.52 -8.73
C VAL A 141 1.98 9.15 -8.57
N CYS A 142 2.47 8.13 -9.29
CA CYS A 142 1.82 6.83 -9.34
C CYS A 142 1.77 6.15 -7.97
N ILE A 143 2.83 6.24 -7.16
CA ILE A 143 2.86 5.65 -5.81
C ILE A 143 1.88 6.36 -4.88
N LEU A 144 1.87 7.70 -4.85
CA LEU A 144 0.96 8.48 -4.01
C LEU A 144 -0.50 8.23 -4.39
N HIS A 145 -0.86 8.34 -5.68
CA HIS A 145 -2.24 8.12 -6.13
C HIS A 145 -2.71 6.68 -5.86
N THR A 146 -1.86 5.69 -6.14
CA THR A 146 -2.16 4.28 -5.81
C THR A 146 -2.36 4.11 -4.30
N THR A 147 -1.54 4.76 -3.47
CA THR A 147 -1.66 4.70 -2.02
C THR A 147 -2.98 5.25 -1.52
N LEU A 148 -3.41 6.42 -2.02
CA LEU A 148 -4.67 7.04 -1.61
C LEU A 148 -5.86 6.14 -1.98
N ASP A 149 -5.92 5.65 -3.21
CA ASP A 149 -7.01 4.77 -3.67
C ASP A 149 -7.07 3.45 -2.89
N LEU A 150 -5.91 2.87 -2.54
CA LEU A 150 -5.86 1.65 -1.72
C LEU A 150 -6.33 1.90 -0.28
N LEU A 151 -5.99 3.06 0.30
CA LEU A 151 -6.45 3.46 1.64
C LEU A 151 -7.96 3.72 1.66
N GLU A 152 -8.52 4.34 0.61
CA GLU A 152 -9.96 4.53 0.45
C GLU A 152 -10.72 3.20 0.37
N ARG A 153 -10.06 2.15 -0.14
CA ARG A 153 -10.56 0.77 -0.13
C ARG A 153 -10.41 0.05 1.22
N GLY A 154 -9.88 0.71 2.24
CA GLY A 154 -9.67 0.14 3.58
C GLY A 154 -8.47 -0.83 3.68
N LEU A 155 -7.58 -0.86 2.68
CA LEU A 155 -6.37 -1.69 2.71
C LEU A 155 -5.24 -1.00 3.47
N GLN A 156 -4.37 -1.78 4.10
CA GLN A 156 -3.16 -1.29 4.75
C GLN A 156 -2.05 -1.16 3.71
N VAL A 157 -1.58 0.06 3.47
CA VAL A 157 -0.53 0.30 2.47
C VAL A 157 0.83 0.44 3.15
N HIS A 158 1.77 -0.41 2.72
CA HIS A 158 3.16 -0.41 3.16
C HIS A 158 4.06 0.09 2.04
N ILE A 159 4.56 1.31 2.17
CA ILE A 159 5.50 1.88 1.22
C ILE A 159 6.89 1.34 1.53
N VAL A 160 7.49 0.64 0.56
CA VAL A 160 8.86 0.15 0.64
C VAL A 160 9.80 1.30 0.27
N VAL A 161 10.19 2.12 1.25
CA VAL A 161 10.80 3.44 0.99
C VAL A 161 12.15 3.39 0.29
N ASP A 162 12.87 2.28 0.44
CA ASP A 162 14.13 1.93 -0.22
C ASP A 162 13.93 1.29 -1.61
N ALA A 163 12.68 1.03 -2.02
CA ALA A 163 12.28 0.64 -3.37
C ALA A 163 11.38 1.68 -4.08
N CYS A 164 11.24 2.88 -3.49
CA CYS A 164 10.43 3.97 -4.02
C CYS A 164 11.26 5.25 -4.22
N SER A 165 11.11 5.90 -5.37
CA SER A 165 11.86 7.14 -5.66
C SER A 165 11.14 8.06 -6.65
N SER A 166 11.79 9.17 -6.94
CA SER A 166 11.33 10.25 -7.82
C SER A 166 12.52 10.87 -8.54
N ARG A 167 12.25 11.78 -9.48
CA ARG A 167 13.30 12.59 -10.12
C ARG A 167 13.92 13.63 -9.18
N SER A 168 13.13 14.12 -8.23
CA SER A 168 13.53 15.11 -7.23
C SER A 168 13.47 14.51 -5.83
N GLN A 169 14.49 14.77 -5.01
CA GLN A 169 14.48 14.39 -3.60
C GLN A 169 13.42 15.17 -2.80
N VAL A 170 13.10 16.41 -3.21
CA VAL A 170 12.03 17.20 -2.59
C VAL A 170 10.69 16.52 -2.83
N ASP A 171 10.41 16.13 -4.09
CA ASP A 171 9.17 15.41 -4.44
C ASP A 171 9.09 14.08 -3.68
N ARG A 172 10.17 13.31 -3.68
CA ARG A 172 10.24 12.01 -3.00
C ARG A 172 9.92 12.13 -1.51
N LEU A 173 10.65 12.99 -0.79
CA LEU A 173 10.51 13.10 0.67
C LEU A 173 9.17 13.71 1.07
N THR A 174 8.68 14.69 0.30
CA THR A 174 7.36 15.29 0.53
C THR A 174 6.24 14.28 0.31
N ALA A 175 6.32 13.48 -0.76
CA ALA A 175 5.34 12.43 -1.04
C ALA A 175 5.33 11.34 0.05
N LEU A 176 6.50 10.88 0.49
CA LEU A 176 6.63 9.94 1.61
C LEU A 176 6.00 10.50 2.88
N ALA A 177 6.28 11.75 3.23
CA ALA A 177 5.65 12.41 4.38
C ALA A 177 4.12 12.50 4.23
N ARG A 178 3.64 12.84 3.03
CA ARG A 178 2.20 12.92 2.72
C ARG A 178 1.49 11.57 2.80
N MET A 179 2.11 10.50 2.31
CA MET A 179 1.58 9.13 2.41
C MET A 179 1.47 8.69 3.87
N ARG A 180 2.49 8.98 4.69
CA ARG A 180 2.44 8.74 6.14
C ARG A 180 1.26 9.49 6.79
N GLN A 181 1.04 10.76 6.44
CA GLN A 181 -0.08 11.55 6.95
C GLN A 181 -1.45 10.99 6.53
N SER A 182 -1.54 10.33 5.37
CA SER A 182 -2.77 9.64 4.94
C SER A 182 -3.03 8.33 5.67
N GLY A 183 -2.08 7.81 6.46
CA GLY A 183 -2.21 6.54 7.17
C GLY A 183 -1.47 5.36 6.52
N ALA A 184 -0.62 5.59 5.52
CA ALA A 184 0.26 4.55 5.01
C ALA A 184 1.44 4.30 5.97
N PHE A 185 1.89 3.04 6.04
CA PHE A 185 3.07 2.64 6.79
C PHE A 185 4.31 2.78 5.91
N LEU A 186 5.26 3.61 6.33
CA LEU A 186 6.57 3.69 5.69
C LEU A 186 7.50 2.67 6.35
N SER A 187 8.01 1.73 5.57
CA SER A 187 8.93 0.70 6.05
C SER A 187 10.03 0.45 5.02
N THR A 188 11.08 -0.26 5.43
CA THR A 188 12.13 -0.71 4.52
C THR A 188 11.86 -2.13 4.05
N SER A 189 12.47 -2.52 2.94
CA SER A 189 12.40 -3.88 2.42
C SER A 189 12.77 -4.90 3.50
N GLU A 190 13.91 -4.70 4.18
CA GLU A 190 14.37 -5.58 5.25
C GLU A 190 13.37 -5.70 6.40
N GLY A 191 12.82 -4.57 6.87
CA GLY A 191 11.82 -4.57 7.95
C GLY A 191 10.54 -5.32 7.58
N LEU A 192 10.10 -5.23 6.33
CA LEU A 192 8.92 -5.97 5.85
C LEU A 192 9.21 -7.44 5.66
N ILE A 193 10.38 -7.80 5.12
CA ILE A 193 10.80 -9.21 4.98
C ILE A 193 10.83 -9.89 6.35
N MET A 194 11.39 -9.23 7.37
CA MET A 194 11.41 -9.75 8.74
C MET A 194 10.01 -9.90 9.34
N GLN A 195 9.09 -8.98 9.06
CA GLN A 195 7.70 -9.11 9.50
C GLN A 195 6.95 -10.25 8.79
N LEU A 196 7.26 -10.52 7.52
CA LEU A 196 6.63 -11.60 6.76
C LEU A 196 7.05 -12.98 7.29
N VAL A 197 8.33 -13.17 7.67
CA VAL A 197 8.82 -14.45 8.20
C VAL A 197 8.64 -14.61 9.71
N ARG A 198 8.58 -13.49 10.47
CA ARG A 198 8.34 -13.38 11.91
C ARG A 198 9.36 -14.02 12.85
N ASP A 199 10.01 -15.10 12.44
CA ASP A 199 10.91 -15.91 13.25
C ASP A 199 12.15 -16.29 12.44
N ALA A 200 13.32 -16.24 13.08
CA ALA A 200 14.57 -16.71 12.49
C ALA A 200 14.57 -18.24 12.24
N ALA A 201 13.71 -18.98 12.95
CA ALA A 201 13.48 -20.40 12.74
C ALA A 201 12.57 -20.70 11.53
N HIS A 202 12.03 -19.69 10.85
CA HIS A 202 11.16 -19.90 9.69
C HIS A 202 11.90 -20.73 8.61
N PRO A 203 11.27 -21.75 7.99
CA PRO A 203 11.96 -22.64 7.04
C PRO A 203 12.63 -21.92 5.87
N LYS A 204 12.05 -20.79 5.45
CA LYS A 204 12.57 -19.92 4.38
C LYS A 204 13.49 -18.79 4.84
N PHE A 205 13.83 -18.69 6.13
CA PHE A 205 14.60 -17.58 6.68
C PHE A 205 15.93 -17.36 5.95
N ARG A 206 16.71 -18.43 5.75
CA ARG A 206 18.00 -18.35 5.04
C ARG A 206 17.84 -17.86 3.59
N GLU A 207 16.81 -18.34 2.91
CA GLU A 207 16.54 -18.00 1.50
C GLU A 207 16.10 -16.53 1.35
N VAL A 208 15.29 -15.99 2.28
CA VAL A 208 14.86 -14.58 2.21
C VAL A 208 15.95 -13.58 2.63
N MET A 209 16.94 -14.05 3.40
CA MET A 209 18.10 -13.25 3.80
C MET A 209 19.17 -13.18 2.72
N ASP A 210 19.12 -14.07 1.73
CA ASP A 210 20.01 -13.99 0.57
C ASP A 210 19.74 -12.68 -0.19
N PRO A 211 20.72 -11.76 -0.28
CA PRO A 211 20.58 -10.53 -1.04
C PRO A 211 20.34 -10.80 -2.54
N GLY A 212 20.61 -12.02 -3.01
CA GLY A 212 20.60 -12.41 -4.42
C GLY A 212 21.92 -12.06 -5.10
N VAL A 213 22.08 -12.53 -6.33
CA VAL A 213 23.26 -12.20 -7.13
C VAL A 213 23.27 -10.70 -7.42
N PRO A 214 24.37 -9.97 -7.15
CA PRO A 214 24.50 -8.58 -7.55
C PRO A 214 24.32 -8.47 -9.06
N LEU A 215 23.33 -7.71 -9.51
CA LEU A 215 23.27 -7.30 -10.90
C LEU A 215 24.53 -6.47 -11.19
N LEU A 216 25.31 -6.94 -12.15
CA LEU A 216 26.65 -6.48 -12.54
C LEU A 216 26.92 -4.99 -12.25
N GLY A 217 27.95 -4.73 -11.43
CA GLY A 217 28.69 -3.46 -11.48
C GLY A 217 28.68 -2.55 -10.25
N HIS A 218 28.21 -2.98 -9.08
CA HIS A 218 28.42 -2.21 -7.84
C HIS A 218 29.21 -3.03 -6.80
N PRO A 219 30.27 -2.47 -6.19
CA PRO A 219 30.98 -3.12 -5.11
C PRO A 219 30.00 -3.36 -3.97
N ALA A 220 29.94 -4.60 -3.50
CA ALA A 220 29.20 -4.94 -2.29
C ALA A 220 29.62 -3.96 -1.19
N GLN A 221 28.65 -3.27 -0.59
CA GLN A 221 28.91 -2.63 0.70
C GLN A 221 29.29 -3.76 1.65
N GLU A 222 30.54 -3.76 2.12
CA GLU A 222 31.03 -4.73 3.08
C GLU A 222 30.09 -4.77 4.29
N ASN A 223 29.57 -5.96 4.59
CA ASN A 223 28.73 -6.22 5.75
C ASN A 223 29.48 -5.83 7.04
N VAL A 224 29.07 -4.72 7.65
CA VAL A 224 29.58 -4.25 8.96
C VAL A 224 29.11 -5.13 10.13
N TYR A 225 28.16 -6.05 9.91
CA TYR A 225 27.59 -6.91 10.96
C TYR A 225 28.30 -8.26 11.17
N GLY A 226 29.44 -8.51 10.50
CA GLY A 226 30.08 -9.84 10.49
C GLY A 226 31.32 -10.04 11.36
N ARG A 227 31.80 -9.05 12.12
CA ARG A 227 33.01 -9.21 12.97
C ARG A 227 32.69 -8.97 14.44
N GLY A 228 32.71 -10.03 15.24
CA GLY A 228 32.98 -9.94 16.67
C GLY A 228 32.08 -10.75 17.58
N VAL A 229 32.24 -12.08 17.58
CA VAL A 229 32.24 -12.90 18.80
C VAL A 229 33.04 -14.16 18.50
N GLY A 230 34.32 -14.08 18.83
CA GLY A 230 35.28 -15.17 18.94
C GLY A 230 36.19 -14.84 20.11
#